data_AF-A0A6V7J5P7-F1
#
_entry.id   AF-A0A6V7J5P7-F1
#
_cell.length_a   1.000
_cell.length_b   1.000
_cell.length_c   1.000
_cell.angle_alpha   90.00
_cell.angle_beta   90.00
_cell.angle_gamma   90.00
#
_symmetry.space_group_name_H-M   'P 1'
#
loop_
_entity.id
_entity.type
_entity.pdbx_description
1 polymer ?
#
loop_
_entity_poly.entity_id
_entity_poly.type
_entity_poly.pdbx_seq_one_letter_code
_entity_poly.pdbx_strand_id
1 'polypeptide(L)' 'VRQLKEAMPFAVCGANTLLEVKGRKVRGRLYPWGVVEVENPDHCDFIKLRTML' A
#
# COMPACT_ATOMS: atom_id res chain seq x y z
N VAL A 1 14.02 -13.75 2.02
CA VAL A 1 13.20 -14.45 3.06
C VAL A 1 13.37 -13.86 4.47
N ARG A 2 14.58 -13.52 4.94
CA ARG A 2 14.80 -13.00 6.31
C ARG A 2 14.08 -11.67 6.61
N GLN A 3 14.14 -10.70 5.68
CA GLN A 3 13.45 -9.41 5.80
C GLN A 3 11.91 -9.49 5.82
N LEU A 4 11.31 -10.52 5.20
CA LEU A 4 9.86 -10.70 5.18
C LEU A 4 9.32 -11.23 6.52
N LYS A 5 10.14 -11.96 7.27
CA LYS A 5 9.79 -12.44 8.62
C LYS A 5 9.84 -11.32 9.65
N GLU A 6 10.72 -10.35 9.48
CA GLU A 6 10.81 -9.16 10.33
C GLU A 6 9.65 -8.17 10.09
N ALA A 7 9.08 -8.19 8.89
CA ALA A 7 7.91 -7.37 8.53
C ALA A 7 6.56 -7.98 8.94
N MET A 8 6.57 -9.11 9.64
CA MET A 8 5.37 -9.73 10.20
C MET A 8 5.10 -9.18 11.61
N PRO A 9 3.87 -8.78 11.96
CA PRO A 9 2.65 -8.81 11.14
C PRO A 9 2.59 -7.68 10.10
N PHE A 10 2.16 -8.00 8.87
CA PHE A 10 2.09 -7.02 7.78
C PHE A 10 0.96 -6.01 8.01
N ALA A 11 1.29 -4.71 7.98
CA ALA A 11 0.29 -3.65 8.02
C ALA A 11 -0.19 -3.37 6.60
N VAL A 12 -1.30 -3.98 6.19
CA VAL A 12 -1.84 -3.84 4.83
C VAL A 12 -3.08 -2.96 4.79
N CYS A 13 -3.17 -2.13 3.74
CA CYS A 13 -4.37 -1.39 3.38
C CYS A 13 -4.88 -1.90 2.03
N GLY A 14 -6.19 -2.16 1.92
CA GLY A 14 -6.83 -2.52 0.67
C GLY A 14 -7.61 -1.35 0.06
N ALA A 15 -7.55 -1.22 -1.27
CA ALA A 15 -8.40 -0.28 -2.00
C ALA A 15 -8.72 -0.82 -3.40
N ASN A 16 -9.98 -0.72 -3.79
CA ASN A 16 -10.44 -1.01 -5.17
C ASN A 16 -10.58 0.27 -6.01
N THR A 17 -10.52 1.43 -5.37
CA THR A 17 -10.66 2.74 -6.02
C THR A 17 -9.34 3.17 -6.65
N LEU A 18 -9.40 3.61 -7.90
CA LEU A 18 -8.30 4.26 -8.61
C LEU A 18 -8.38 5.77 -8.37
N LEU A 19 -7.28 6.35 -7.89
CA LEU A 19 -7.14 7.78 -7.63
C LEU A 19 -5.99 8.32 -8.48
N GLU A 20 -6.12 9.54 -8.96
CA GLU A 20 -5.05 10.22 -9.67
C GLU A 20 -4.24 11.06 -8.68
N VAL A 21 -3.01 10.62 -8.39
CA VAL A 21 -2.08 11.30 -7.48
C VAL A 21 -0.83 11.64 -8.27
N LYS A 22 -0.46 12.94 -8.30
CA LYS A 22 0.74 13.42 -9.01
C LYS A 22 0.80 12.97 -10.50
N GLY A 23 -0.34 12.93 -11.18
CA GLY A 23 -0.45 12.52 -12.59
C GLY A 23 -0.32 11.01 -12.85
N ARG A 24 -0.34 10.19 -11.80
CA ARG A 24 -0.37 8.72 -11.90
C ARG A 24 -1.65 8.18 -11.31
N LYS A 25 -2.26 7.21 -11.99
CA LYS A 25 -3.41 6.46 -11.46
C LYS A 25 -2.89 5.40 -10.51
N VAL A 26 -3.13 5.58 -9.22
CA VAL A 26 -2.73 4.67 -8.14
C VAL A 26 -3.96 4.13 -7.42
N ARG A 27 -3.87 2.90 -6.91
CA ARG A 27 -4.95 2.37 -6.06
C ARG A 27 -4.80 2.92 -4.66
N GLY A 28 -5.85 3.52 -4.12
CA GLY A 28 -5.76 4.20 -2.84
C GLY A 28 -7.10 4.59 -2.23
N ARG A 29 -7.04 5.06 -0.98
CA ARG A 29 -8.19 5.60 -0.24
C ARG A 29 -8.03 7.11 -0.11
N LEU A 30 -9.02 7.85 -0.59
CA LEU A 30 -9.07 9.30 -0.44
C LEU A 30 -9.80 9.63 0.86
N TYR A 31 -9.16 10.45 1.68
CA TYR A 31 -9.73 11.06 2.87
C TYR A 31 -9.63 12.59 2.78
N PRO A 32 -10.45 13.35 3.54
CA PRO A 32 -10.33 14.81 3.58
C PRO A 32 -8.95 15.32 4.01
N TRP A 33 -8.20 14.53 4.79
CA TRP A 33 -6.84 14.85 5.26
C TRP A 33 -5.71 14.32 4.37
N GLY A 34 -6.01 13.55 3.32
CA GLY A 34 -4.97 13.03 2.43
C GLY A 34 -5.36 11.74 1.71
N VAL A 35 -4.41 11.19 0.97
CA VAL A 35 -4.59 9.96 0.20
C VAL A 35 -3.66 8.87 0.72
N VAL A 36 -4.23 7.71 1.02
CA VAL A 36 -3.48 6.50 1.35
C VAL A 36 -3.32 5.69 0.07
N GLU A 37 -2.11 5.72 -0.48
CA GLU A 37 -1.71 4.91 -1.63
C GLU A 37 -1.37 3.47 -1.18
N VAL A 38 -2.07 2.47 -1.73
CA VAL A 38 -1.88 1.05 -1.38
C VAL A 38 -0.58 0.48 -1.97
N GLU A 39 -0.14 1.00 -3.10
CA GLU A 39 1.11 0.56 -3.73
C GLU A 39 2.33 1.35 -3.25
N ASN A 40 2.17 2.21 -2.24
CA ASN A 40 3.28 2.95 -1.66
C ASN A 40 3.83 2.19 -0.43
N PRO A 41 5.12 1.77 -0.44
CA PRO A 41 5.72 1.02 0.66
C PRO A 41 5.82 1.83 1.96
N ASP A 42 5.78 3.17 1.90
CA ASP A 42 5.79 4.04 3.08
C ASP A 42 4.42 4.09 3.77
N HIS A 43 3.34 3.75 3.07
CA HIS A 43 1.98 3.74 3.62
C HIS A 43 1.52 2.37 4.09
N CYS A 44 1.93 1.30 3.41
CA CYS A 44 1.58 -0.05 3.84
C CYS A 44 2.52 -1.13 3.29
N ASP A 45 2.51 -2.27 3.96
CA ASP A 45 3.31 -3.44 3.59
C ASP A 45 2.66 -4.29 2.50
N PHE A 46 1.70 -3.75 1.75
CA PHE A 46 0.99 -4.48 0.70
C PHE A 46 1.95 -5.06 -0.35
N ILE A 47 3.01 -4.32 -0.72
CA ILE A 47 4.04 -4.82 -1.64
C ILE A 47 4.75 -6.03 -1.03
N LYS A 48 5.10 -5.99 0.25
CA LYS A 48 5.79 -7.09 0.95
C LYS A 48 4.91 -8.32 1.04
N LEU A 49 3.61 -8.15 1.31
CA LEU A 49 2.63 -9.24 1.28
C LEU A 49 2.50 -9.84 -0.13
N ARG A 50 2.41 -9.00 -1.17
CA ARG A 50 2.31 -9.44 -2.57
C ARG A 50 3.55 -10.21 -3.04
N THR A 51 4.74 -9.85 -2.56
CA THR A 51 5.99 -10.55 -2.89
C THR A 51 6.18 -11.85 -2.11
N MET A 52 5.46 -12.03 -0.99
CA MET A 52 5.49 -13.27 -0.22
C MET A 52 4.62 -14.38 -0.85
N LEU A 53 3.52 -14.00 -1.51
CA LEU A 53 2.63 -14.88 -2.28
C LEU A 53 3.18 -15.17 -3.67
#